data_AF-A0A1V5DEL9-F1
#
_entry.id   AF-A0A1V5DEL9-F1
#
_cell.length_a   1.000
_cell.length_b   1.000
_cell.length_c   1.000
_cell.angle_alpha   90.00
_cell.angle_beta   90.00
_cell.angle_gamma   90.00
#
_symmetry.space_group_name_H-M   'P 1'
#
loop_
_entity.id
_entity.type
_entity.pdbx_description
1 polymer ?
#
loop_
_entity_poly.entity_id
_entity_poly.type
_entity_poly.pdbx_seq_one_letter_code
_entity_poly.pdbx_strand_id
1 'polypeptide(L)'
;MVLYSTRFQLNGDIVVCENNDRVTIMTHSSIDDLNDVPVNRKAREMLRSMGAEPDPSSLYSVQLALWGLNEGQLETEASVWEFTRAMVAWRPERLMNFLMVDGDGKTYDPAGWETAETPVELALAILDDIERKMMIHFPWCASAE
;
A
#
# COMPACT_ATOMS: atom_id res chain seq x y z
N MET A 1 13.21 -18.33 31.65
CA MET A 1 11.75 -18.17 31.77
C MET A 1 11.18 -18.29 30.37
N VAL A 2 10.38 -19.33 30.11
CA VAL A 2 9.89 -19.66 28.76
C VAL A 2 8.65 -18.81 28.48
N LEU A 3 8.70 -17.95 27.46
CA LEU A 3 7.57 -17.12 27.02
C LEU A 3 6.66 -17.99 26.14
N TYR A 4 5.51 -18.40 26.66
CA TYR A 4 4.48 -19.06 25.86
C TYR A 4 3.59 -17.99 25.23
N SER A 5 3.82 -17.68 23.95
CA SER A 5 2.82 -17.01 23.11
C SER A 5 1.77 -18.06 22.75
N THR A 6 0.53 -17.84 23.19
CA THR A 6 -0.58 -18.75 22.83
C THR A 6 -1.43 -18.05 21.78
N ARG A 7 -1.45 -18.62 20.57
CA ARG A 7 -2.29 -18.15 19.47
C ARG A 7 -3.63 -18.85 19.53
N PHE A 8 -4.72 -18.10 19.46
CA PHE A 8 -6.07 -18.66 19.35
C PHE A 8 -6.77 -18.08 18.12
N GLN A 9 -7.56 -18.91 17.44
CA GLN A 9 -8.45 -18.51 16.36
C GLN A 9 -9.88 -18.46 16.90
N LEU A 10 -10.53 -17.29 16.80
CA LEU A 10 -11.94 -17.11 17.11
C LEU A 10 -12.59 -16.41 15.91
N ASN A 11 -13.63 -17.01 15.34
CA ASN A 11 -14.41 -16.46 14.22
C ASN A 11 -13.62 -15.98 12.99
N GLY A 12 -12.43 -16.55 12.74
CA GLY A 12 -11.57 -16.19 11.60
C GLY A 12 -10.42 -15.24 11.94
N ASP A 13 -10.49 -14.55 13.08
CA ASP A 13 -9.44 -13.62 13.52
C ASP A 13 -8.35 -14.34 14.33
N ILE A 14 -7.09 -13.93 14.12
CA ILE A 14 -5.96 -14.35 14.96
C ILE A 14 -5.88 -13.39 16.15
N VAL A 15 -6.19 -13.90 17.34
CA VAL A 15 -6.04 -13.14 18.59
C VAL A 15 -4.72 -13.51 19.23
N VAL A 16 -3.82 -12.53 19.35
CA VAL A 16 -2.56 -12.66 20.10
C VAL A 16 -2.74 -11.93 21.42
N CYS A 17 -2.81 -12.70 22.51
CA CYS A 17 -2.81 -12.14 23.86
C CYS A 17 -1.36 -11.98 24.34
N GLU A 18 -0.80 -10.78 24.26
CA GLU A 18 0.41 -10.41 25.00
C GLU A 18 0.00 -9.78 26.34
N ASN A 19 0.63 -10.23 27.43
CA ASN A 19 0.32 -9.79 28.78
C ASN A 19 0.50 -8.26 28.93
N ASN A 20 -0.52 -7.63 29.52
CA ASN A 20 -0.74 -6.20 29.80
C ASN A 20 -1.40 -5.34 28.69
N ASP A 21 -2.73 -5.27 28.79
CA ASP A 21 -3.61 -4.11 28.53
C ASP A 21 -3.71 -3.51 27.14
N ARG A 22 -3.20 -4.17 26.09
CA ARG A 22 -3.58 -3.82 24.71
C ARG A 22 -3.92 -5.07 23.91
N VAL A 23 -5.22 -5.38 23.87
CA VAL A 23 -5.76 -6.24 22.82
C VAL A 23 -5.63 -5.46 21.51
N THR A 24 -4.56 -5.71 20.76
CA THR A 24 -4.49 -5.26 19.37
C THR A 24 -5.37 -6.21 18.57
N ILE A 25 -6.63 -5.83 18.39
CA ILE A 25 -7.48 -6.46 17.39
C ILE A 25 -6.82 -6.13 16.05
N MET A 26 -6.10 -7.08 15.46
CA MET A 26 -5.72 -7.00 14.05
C MET A 26 -7.01 -7.15 13.26
N THR A 27 -7.72 -6.03 13.06
CA THR A 27 -8.88 -5.98 12.17
C THR A 27 -8.41 -6.45 10.80
N HIS A 28 -9.04 -7.49 10.26
CA HIS A 28 -8.88 -7.86 8.85
C HIS A 28 -9.31 -6.68 7.99
N SER A 29 -8.36 -5.83 7.58
CA SER A 29 -8.64 -4.75 6.64
C SER A 29 -8.98 -5.37 5.30
N SER A 30 -10.18 -5.10 4.81
CA SER A 30 -10.56 -5.48 3.45
C SER A 30 -9.92 -4.53 2.44
N ILE A 31 -9.92 -4.94 1.16
CA ILE A 31 -9.48 -4.03 0.10
C ILE A 31 -10.37 -2.79 0.01
N ASP A 32 -11.66 -2.93 0.34
CA ASP A 32 -12.63 -1.83 0.35
C ASP A 32 -12.26 -0.79 1.42
N ASP A 33 -11.91 -1.23 2.63
CA ASP A 33 -11.46 -0.35 3.71
C ASP A 33 -10.21 0.44 3.31
N LEU A 34 -9.26 -0.22 2.64
CA LEU A 34 -8.07 0.44 2.13
C LEU A 34 -8.41 1.41 1.00
N ASN A 35 -9.36 1.07 0.13
CA ASN A 35 -9.79 1.91 -0.98
C ASN A 35 -10.61 3.14 -0.54
N ASP A 36 -11.13 3.15 0.68
CA ASP A 36 -11.82 4.29 1.28
C ASP A 36 -10.87 5.35 1.87
N VAL A 37 -9.57 5.05 2.01
CA VAL A 37 -8.61 6.06 2.46
C VAL A 37 -8.49 7.21 1.45
N PRO A 38 -8.25 8.47 1.90
CA PRO A 38 -8.33 9.66 1.06
C PRO A 38 -7.51 9.59 -0.24
N VAL A 39 -6.27 9.12 -0.16
CA VAL A 39 -5.39 9.00 -1.33
C VAL A 39 -5.92 7.99 -2.36
N ASN A 40 -6.51 6.87 -1.95
CA ASN A 40 -7.10 5.89 -2.88
C ASN A 40 -8.38 6.42 -3.52
N ARG A 41 -9.21 7.16 -2.77
CA ARG A 41 -10.39 7.82 -3.35
C ARG A 41 -9.99 8.85 -4.42
N LYS A 42 -8.97 9.66 -4.15
CA LYS A 42 -8.42 10.61 -5.12
C LYS A 42 -7.85 9.89 -6.34
N ALA A 43 -7.10 8.81 -6.15
CA ALA A 43 -6.56 8.01 -7.24
C ALA A 43 -7.66 7.40 -8.13
N ARG A 44 -8.76 6.92 -7.54
CA ARG A 44 -9.93 6.42 -8.28
C ARG A 44 -10.55 7.49 -9.17
N GLU A 45 -10.68 8.71 -8.65
CA GLU A 45 -11.25 9.83 -9.40
C GLU A 45 -10.34 10.24 -10.56
N MET A 46 -9.03 10.27 -10.35
CA MET A 46 -8.04 10.52 -11.40
C MET A 46 -8.07 9.44 -12.48
N LEU A 47 -8.13 8.15 -12.11
CA LEU A 47 -8.26 7.05 -13.08
C LEU A 47 -9.52 7.21 -13.94
N ARG A 48 -10.66 7.54 -13.31
CA ARG A 48 -11.93 7.76 -14.03
C ARG A 48 -11.89 8.97 -14.95
N SER A 49 -11.22 10.06 -14.56
CA SER A 49 -11.11 11.26 -15.41
C SER A 49 -10.33 11.02 -16.69
N MET A 50 -9.46 10.00 -16.69
CA MET A 50 -8.70 9.52 -17.85
C MET A 50 -9.44 8.47 -18.69
N GLY A 51 -10.67 8.10 -18.30
CA GLY A 51 -11.46 7.08 -18.98
C GLY A 51 -11.10 5.63 -18.63
N ALA A 52 -10.25 5.42 -17.61
CA ALA A 52 -9.98 4.08 -17.09
C ALA A 52 -11.14 3.61 -16.19
N GLU A 53 -11.34 2.29 -16.13
CA GLU A 53 -12.28 1.63 -15.23
C GLU A 53 -11.50 1.03 -14.06
N PRO A 54 -11.49 1.66 -12.87
CA PRO A 54 -10.70 1.17 -11.74
C PRO A 54 -11.26 -0.15 -11.22
N ASP A 55 -10.38 -1.14 -11.03
CA ASP A 55 -10.72 -2.44 -10.46
C ASP A 55 -10.80 -2.34 -8.93
N PRO A 56 -11.96 -2.57 -8.29
CA PRO A 56 -12.09 -2.48 -6.84
C PRO A 56 -11.35 -3.59 -6.07
N SER A 57 -10.92 -4.66 -6.75
CA SER A 57 -10.19 -5.77 -6.13
C SER A 57 -8.71 -5.46 -5.80
N SER A 58 -8.23 -4.29 -6.23
CA SER A 58 -6.88 -3.78 -5.99
C SER A 58 -6.93 -2.33 -5.51
N LEU A 59 -5.81 -1.83 -4.99
CA LEU A 59 -5.68 -0.43 -4.58
C LEU A 59 -5.71 0.49 -5.79
N TYR A 60 -6.53 1.54 -5.71
CA TYR A 60 -6.59 2.55 -6.76
C TYR A 60 -5.28 3.32 -6.91
N SER A 61 -4.55 3.56 -5.82
CA SER A 61 -3.21 4.18 -5.86
C SER A 61 -2.20 3.35 -6.66
N VAL A 62 -2.14 2.04 -6.42
CA VAL A 62 -1.25 1.12 -7.15
C VAL A 62 -1.64 1.07 -8.64
N GLN A 63 -2.94 1.02 -8.95
CA GLN A 63 -3.42 1.08 -10.33
C GLN A 63 -3.03 2.38 -11.03
N LEU A 64 -3.10 3.51 -10.33
CA LEU A 64 -2.71 4.82 -10.87
C LEU A 64 -1.20 4.92 -11.12
N ALA A 65 -0.37 4.42 -10.21
CA ALA A 65 1.08 4.33 -10.41
C ALA A 65 1.42 3.46 -11.64
N LEU A 66 0.77 2.30 -11.77
CA LEU A 66 0.94 1.42 -12.93
C LEU A 66 0.46 2.05 -14.23
N TRP A 67 -0.63 2.81 -14.19
CA TRP A 67 -1.08 3.58 -15.34
C TRP A 67 0.03 4.54 -15.80
N GLY A 68 0.61 5.33 -14.88
CA GLY A 68 1.68 6.27 -15.22
C GLY A 68 2.91 5.59 -15.83
N LEU A 69 3.26 4.41 -15.32
CA LEU A 69 4.35 3.57 -15.86
C LEU A 69 4.02 2.99 -17.24
N ASN A 70 2.79 2.51 -17.44
CA ASN A 70 2.37 1.86 -18.70
C ASN A 70 2.20 2.85 -19.86
N GLU A 71 1.72 4.07 -19.57
CA GLU A 71 1.58 5.14 -20.56
C GLU A 71 2.91 5.87 -20.86
N GLY A 72 4.02 5.43 -20.24
CA GLY A 72 5.34 6.05 -20.40
C GLY A 72 5.41 7.48 -19.86
N GLN A 73 4.52 7.84 -18.93
CA GLN A 73 4.51 9.16 -18.28
C GLN A 73 5.48 9.23 -17.10
N LEU A 74 5.84 8.07 -16.54
CA LEU A 74 6.76 7.92 -15.41
C LEU A 74 7.88 6.95 -15.78
N GLU A 75 9.06 7.19 -15.23
CA GLU A 75 10.23 6.32 -15.34
C GLU A 75 10.70 5.90 -13.95
N THR A 76 11.12 4.64 -13.80
CA THR A 76 11.67 4.09 -12.57
C THR A 76 12.56 2.89 -12.89
N GLU A 77 13.27 2.37 -11.90
CA GLU A 77 14.05 1.14 -12.05
C GLU A 77 13.16 -0.06 -12.36
N ALA A 78 13.70 -1.03 -13.11
CA ALA A 78 12.96 -2.26 -13.44
C ALA A 78 12.49 -3.01 -12.19
N SER A 79 13.26 -2.97 -11.10
CA SER A 79 12.94 -3.55 -9.80
C SER A 79 11.67 -2.95 -9.20
N VAL A 80 11.55 -1.62 -9.19
CA VAL A 80 10.39 -0.87 -8.67
C VAL A 80 9.17 -1.09 -9.57
N TRP A 81 9.36 -1.14 -10.88
CA TRP A 81 8.28 -1.45 -11.83
C TRP A 81 7.69 -2.84 -11.58
N GLU A 82 8.53 -3.87 -11.50
CA GLU A 82 8.09 -5.25 -11.24
C GLU A 82 7.42 -5.38 -9.87
N PHE A 83 7.97 -4.71 -8.87
CA PHE A 83 7.42 -4.70 -7.53
C PHE A 83 6.03 -4.07 -7.49
N THR A 84 5.87 -2.88 -8.08
CA THR A 84 4.59 -2.17 -8.18
C THR A 84 3.56 -3.01 -8.93
N ARG A 85 3.97 -3.70 -10.00
CA ARG A 85 3.09 -4.62 -10.74
C ARG A 85 2.65 -5.80 -9.89
N ALA A 86 3.54 -6.36 -9.07
CA ALA A 86 3.20 -7.46 -8.17
C ALA A 86 2.18 -7.05 -7.10
N MET A 87 2.20 -5.79 -6.65
CA MET A 87 1.31 -5.28 -5.59
C MET A 87 -0.19 -5.40 -5.92
N VAL A 88 -0.57 -5.42 -7.20
CA VAL A 88 -1.97 -5.62 -7.64
C VAL A 88 -2.54 -6.96 -7.17
N ALA A 89 -1.69 -8.00 -7.07
CA ALA A 89 -2.09 -9.33 -6.64
C ALA A 89 -1.91 -9.56 -5.13
N TRP A 90 -1.49 -8.54 -4.38
CA TRP A 90 -1.25 -8.69 -2.96
C TRP A 90 -2.53 -8.72 -2.16
N ARG A 91 -2.50 -9.48 -1.06
CA ARG A 91 -3.59 -9.47 -0.10
C ARG A 91 -3.62 -8.13 0.66
N PRO A 92 -4.80 -7.66 1.08
CA PRO A 92 -4.96 -6.41 1.82
C PRO A 92 -4.01 -6.27 3.01
N GLU A 93 -3.79 -7.34 3.78
CA GLU A 93 -2.93 -7.31 4.96
C GLU A 93 -1.47 -7.02 4.59
N ARG A 94 -1.02 -7.53 3.45
CA ARG A 94 0.35 -7.27 2.96
C ARG A 94 0.49 -5.83 2.48
N LEU A 95 -0.52 -5.30 1.81
CA LEU A 95 -0.56 -3.91 1.34
C LEU A 95 -0.55 -2.94 2.53
N MET A 96 -1.35 -3.23 3.56
CA MET A 96 -1.37 -2.45 4.79
C MET A 96 0.00 -2.43 5.47
N ASN A 97 0.59 -3.62 5.68
CA ASN A 97 1.90 -3.74 6.32
C ASN A 97 3.00 -3.00 5.55
N PHE A 98 2.94 -2.97 4.21
CA PHE A 98 3.93 -2.30 3.37
C PHE A 98 3.69 -0.78 3.27
N LEU A 99 2.45 -0.34 3.11
CA LEU A 99 2.15 1.08 2.89
C LEU A 99 2.07 1.90 4.20
N MET A 100 1.93 1.26 5.36
CA MET A 100 1.74 1.95 6.64
C MET A 100 2.94 1.83 7.60
N VAL A 101 4.12 1.54 7.07
CA VAL A 101 5.37 1.28 7.81
C VAL A 101 5.79 2.43 8.73
N ASP A 102 5.55 3.66 8.28
CA ASP A 102 6.02 4.88 8.95
C ASP A 102 4.88 5.65 9.67
N GLY A 103 3.66 5.09 9.69
CA GLY A 103 2.44 5.77 10.17
C GLY A 103 1.83 5.16 11.43
N ASP A 104 0.66 5.67 11.84
CA ASP A 104 -0.14 5.15 12.97
C ASP A 104 -0.80 3.79 12.69
N GLY A 105 -0.41 3.12 11.60
CA GLY A 105 -1.03 1.90 11.11
C GLY A 105 -2.45 2.10 10.58
N LYS A 106 -2.90 3.34 10.36
CA LYS A 106 -4.28 3.64 9.95
C LYS A 106 -4.38 4.55 8.72
N THR A 107 -3.33 5.31 8.42
CA THR A 107 -3.38 6.28 7.32
C THR A 107 -2.22 6.07 6.36
N TYR A 108 -2.55 5.91 5.07
CA TYR A 108 -1.59 5.97 3.98
C TYR A 108 -1.45 7.42 3.51
N ASP A 109 -0.25 7.99 3.65
CA ASP A 109 0.03 9.42 3.45
C ASP A 109 1.32 9.65 2.63
N PRO A 110 1.31 9.38 1.31
CA PRO A 110 2.49 9.54 0.46
C PRO A 110 2.79 11.04 0.23
N ALA A 111 4.03 11.47 0.44
CA ALA A 111 4.39 12.90 0.36
C ALA A 111 3.93 13.57 -0.95
N GLY A 112 3.27 14.73 -0.86
CA GLY A 112 2.82 15.50 -2.02
C GLY A 112 1.45 15.09 -2.62
N TRP A 113 0.80 14.05 -2.10
CA TRP A 113 -0.48 13.57 -2.64
C TRP A 113 -1.62 14.59 -2.54
N GLU A 114 -1.67 15.40 -1.48
CA GLU A 114 -2.74 16.39 -1.27
C GLU A 114 -2.70 17.47 -2.35
N THR A 115 -1.49 17.94 -2.69
CA THR A 115 -1.25 19.02 -3.64
C THR A 115 -1.23 18.57 -5.09
N ALA A 116 -1.19 17.27 -5.38
CA ALA A 116 -1.22 16.76 -6.75
C ALA A 116 -2.55 17.13 -7.45
N GLU A 117 -2.47 17.88 -8.54
CA GLU A 117 -3.64 18.32 -9.31
C GLU A 117 -3.85 17.45 -10.56
N THR A 118 -2.79 16.82 -11.05
CA THR A 118 -2.85 15.94 -12.22
C THR A 118 -2.73 14.45 -11.85
N PRO A 119 -3.25 13.55 -12.70
CA PRO A 119 -3.06 12.12 -12.50
C PRO A 119 -1.59 11.70 -12.48
N VAL A 120 -0.75 12.34 -13.28
CA VAL A 120 0.70 12.07 -13.36
C VAL A 120 1.40 12.49 -12.06
N GLU A 121 1.09 13.68 -11.52
CA GLU A 121 1.64 14.13 -10.24
C GLU A 121 1.28 13.19 -9.10
N LEU A 122 0.01 12.74 -9.05
CA LEU A 122 -0.42 11.82 -8.00
C LEU A 122 0.21 10.43 -8.17
N ALA A 123 0.31 9.95 -9.41
CA ALA A 123 0.98 8.69 -9.73
C ALA A 123 2.46 8.72 -9.32
N LEU A 124 3.16 9.82 -9.60
CA LEU A 124 4.55 10.04 -9.20
C LEU A 124 4.69 10.04 -7.67
N ALA A 125 3.86 10.80 -6.95
CA ALA A 125 3.90 10.84 -5.49
C ALA A 125 3.69 9.45 -4.85
N ILE A 126 2.81 8.63 -5.41
CA ILE A 126 2.59 7.24 -4.97
C ILE A 126 3.80 6.36 -5.31
N LEU A 127 4.37 6.51 -6.50
CA LEU A 127 5.49 5.70 -6.96
C LEU A 127 6.76 5.99 -6.14
N ASP A 128 7.08 7.26 -5.91
CA ASP A 128 8.20 7.71 -5.07
C ASP A 128 8.07 7.15 -3.65
N ASP A 129 6.86 7.10 -3.12
CA ASP A 129 6.58 6.53 -1.80
C ASP A 129 6.77 5.01 -1.76
N ILE A 130 6.32 4.30 -2.79
CA ILE A 130 6.54 2.85 -2.95
C ILE A 130 8.04 2.55 -3.02
N GLU A 131 8.78 3.29 -3.84
CA GLU A 131 10.23 3.14 -4.00
C GLU A 131 10.94 3.37 -2.66
N ARG A 132 10.64 4.48 -1.98
CA ARG A 132 11.18 4.79 -0.66
C ARG A 132 10.91 3.68 0.36
N LYS A 133 9.68 3.13 0.38
CA LYS A 133 9.32 2.02 1.29
C LYS A 133 9.95 0.69 0.90
N MET A 134 10.16 0.46 -0.39
CA MET A 134 10.97 -0.67 -0.88
C MET A 134 12.37 -0.59 -0.29
N MET A 135 13.00 0.58 -0.30
CA MET A 135 14.35 0.78 0.25
C MET A 135 14.42 0.55 1.77
N ILE A 136 13.35 0.87 2.49
CA ILE A 136 13.24 0.63 3.93
C ILE A 136 13.08 -0.88 4.23
N HIS A 137 12.21 -1.57 3.49
CA HIS A 137 11.93 -2.98 3.73
C HIS A 137 12.96 -3.95 3.15
N PHE A 138 13.56 -3.56 2.02
CA PHE A 138 14.47 -4.38 1.24
C PHE A 138 15.74 -3.58 0.93
N PRO A 139 16.51 -3.17 1.95
CA PRO A 139 17.71 -2.35 1.76
C PRO A 139 18.78 -3.01 0.86
N TRP A 140 18.70 -4.33 0.66
CA TRP A 140 19.58 -5.10 -0.22
C TRP A 140 19.21 -5.01 -1.70
N CYS A 141 18.01 -4.54 -2.06
CA CYS A 141 17.62 -4.30 -3.45
C CYS A 141 18.39 -3.14 -4.09
N ALA A 142 19.00 -2.27 -3.27
CA ALA A 142 19.85 -1.16 -3.71
C ALA A 142 21.33 -1.52 -3.93
N SER A 143 21.72 -2.78 -3.68
CA SER A 143 23.13 -3.21 -3.68
C SER A 143 23.51 -4.10 -4.86
N ALA A 144 22.71 -4.13 -5.93
CA ALA A 144 23.01 -4.88 -7.14
C ALA A 144 23.40 -3.93 -8.29
N GLU A 145 24.49 -3.19 -8.09
CA GLU A 145 25.32 -2.65 -9.17
C GLU A 145 26.75 -3.20 -9.06
#